data_AF-A0AAU6FF78-F1
#
_entry.id   AF-A0AAU6FF78-F1
#
_cell.length_a   1.000
_cell.length_b   1.000
_cell.length_c   1.000
_cell.angle_alpha   90.00
_cell.angle_beta   90.00
_cell.angle_gamma   90.00
#
_symmetry.space_group_name_H-M   'P 1'
#
loop_
_entity.id
_entity.type
_entity.pdbx_description
1 polymer ?
#
loop_
_entity_poly.entity_id
_entity_poly.type
_entity_poly.pdbx_seq_one_letter_code
_entity_poly.pdbx_strand_id
1 'polypeptide(L)'
;MTTTRTGAPVAGGIGRLCRWLLLLPALLLGLTPAPAHAAPQAPAFHVIAFYNGTWDAAHISFVQEANRWFPATAAANNFSYTSTNDWGRLSSITPDQYQVVLFLDDAPQTASQRTGFERYMRAGGAWMGFHVSAFTTEAQQWPWYYDEFLGSGNFRSNTWGPTTATLRTEDRTHPSTTSLPATFTSSVSEWYAWQNNLRADPDIKVLASVDPVSFPLGTDPNQSWYSGDYPILWTNTHYRMLYANFGHNAMDYGSGTTLSSTFASETQNRFVVDGLKWLGGGGGAPDPEDPVSGTSAYTLVSGANGNCADARAAATANGTAIQQYTCNGTAAQRYRFTAADGGYARISPAADTRQALDVVDVSTADGAPVQLWAYGGGANQQWKPVREASGRYHLVARHSGKCLSTPASAAPGVQLVQRSCDGSAAQSFGLVAQS
;
A
#
# COMPACT_ATOMS: atom_id res chain seq x y z
N MET A 1 47.26 70.45 14.49
CA MET A 1 47.19 70.97 15.87
C MET A 1 45.74 70.89 16.31
N THR A 2 45.38 69.85 17.07
CA THR A 2 45.05 69.92 18.51
C THR A 2 43.78 70.75 18.77
N THR A 3 42.71 70.32 19.45
CA THR A 3 42.39 69.11 20.22
C THR A 3 40.92 69.22 20.69
N THR A 4 40.24 68.07 20.83
CA THR A 4 39.29 67.66 21.89
C THR A 4 38.49 68.72 22.68
N ARG A 5 37.14 68.63 22.68
CA ARG A 5 36.27 67.92 23.65
C ARG A 5 36.29 68.50 25.08
N THR A 6 35.09 68.77 25.61
CA THR A 6 34.53 68.52 26.96
C THR A 6 33.31 69.45 27.09
N GLY A 7 32.18 69.14 27.73
CA GLY A 7 31.82 68.22 28.79
C GLY A 7 30.73 68.94 29.57
N ALA A 8 29.53 68.35 29.66
CA ALA A 8 28.39 68.83 30.46
C ALA A 8 28.67 68.65 31.98
N PRO A 9 27.73 68.79 32.96
CA PRO A 9 26.29 69.12 32.90
C PRO A 9 25.72 69.94 34.12
N VAL A 10 24.38 70.02 34.21
CA VAL A 10 23.49 69.95 35.40
C VAL A 10 22.75 71.22 35.90
N ALA A 11 21.43 71.15 35.65
CA ALA A 11 20.24 71.47 36.46
C ALA A 11 19.91 72.89 36.96
N GLY A 12 18.70 73.30 36.62
CA GLY A 12 17.86 74.25 37.34
C GLY A 12 16.44 74.21 36.76
N GLY A 13 15.51 73.59 37.46
CA GLY A 13 14.12 73.45 37.02
C GLY A 13 13.18 74.52 37.60
N ILE A 14 11.99 74.55 37.00
CA ILE A 14 10.70 75.06 37.49
C ILE A 14 10.32 76.49 37.06
N GLY A 15 9.32 76.57 36.17
CA GLY A 15 8.57 77.79 35.84
C GLY A 15 7.50 77.52 34.77
N ARG A 16 6.25 77.39 35.19
CA ARG A 16 5.05 77.01 34.41
C ARG A 16 4.79 77.91 33.19
N LEU A 17 4.34 77.31 32.07
CA LEU A 17 3.50 77.99 31.08
C LEU A 17 2.56 77.00 30.34
N CYS A 18 1.31 77.42 30.22
CA CYS A 18 0.17 76.70 29.66
C CYS A 18 0.39 76.29 28.19
N ARG A 19 0.08 75.02 27.92
CA ARG A 19 0.15 74.35 26.62
C ARG A 19 -0.96 74.80 25.67
N TRP A 20 -0.59 75.22 24.47
CA TRP A 20 -1.37 74.98 23.25
C TRP A 20 -0.40 74.32 22.25
N LEU A 21 -0.51 73.00 22.06
CA LEU A 21 0.29 72.23 21.11
C LEU A 21 -0.66 71.67 20.05
N LEU A 22 -0.53 72.20 18.84
CA LEU A 22 -1.09 71.64 17.61
C LEU A 22 -0.44 70.26 17.37
N LEU A 23 -1.24 69.21 17.43
CA LEU A 23 -0.85 67.85 17.04
C LEU A 23 -0.96 67.73 15.52
N LEU A 24 0.19 67.72 14.84
CA LEU A 24 0.33 67.19 13.48
C LEU A 24 0.38 65.65 13.57
N PRO A 25 -0.51 64.89 12.90
CA PRO A 25 -0.40 63.45 12.89
C PRO A 25 0.70 63.04 11.90
N ALA A 26 1.77 62.44 12.41
CA ALA A 26 2.74 61.73 11.60
C ALA A 26 2.06 60.49 11.02
N LEU A 27 1.82 60.50 9.71
CA LEU A 27 1.28 59.36 8.96
C LEU A 27 2.38 58.29 8.86
N LEU A 28 2.47 57.43 9.86
CA LEU A 28 3.19 56.15 9.76
C LEU A 28 2.40 55.25 8.81
N LEU A 29 2.81 55.22 7.54
CA LEU A 29 2.46 54.16 6.61
C LEU A 29 2.98 52.84 7.18
N GLY A 30 2.12 52.14 7.91
CA GLY A 30 2.36 50.78 8.33
C GLY A 30 2.49 49.91 7.10
N LEU A 31 3.71 49.51 6.77
CA LEU A 31 3.96 48.35 5.92
C LEU A 31 3.44 47.13 6.68
N THR A 32 2.18 46.80 6.49
CA THR A 32 1.66 45.50 6.91
C THR A 32 2.44 44.45 6.11
N PRO A 33 3.13 43.50 6.75
CA PRO A 33 3.70 42.38 6.01
C PRO A 33 2.55 41.72 5.24
N ALA A 34 2.75 41.49 3.94
CA ALA A 34 1.79 40.73 3.14
C ALA A 34 1.47 39.43 3.89
N PRO A 35 0.20 38.96 3.90
CA PRO A 35 -0.13 37.70 4.52
C PRO A 35 0.81 36.64 3.95
N ALA A 36 1.63 36.05 4.84
CA ALA A 36 2.48 34.94 4.48
C ALA A 36 1.55 33.88 3.89
N HIS A 37 1.64 33.65 2.58
CA HIS A 37 0.95 32.54 1.96
C HIS A 37 1.54 31.31 2.64
N ALA A 38 0.71 30.61 3.42
CA ALA A 38 1.12 29.34 4.00
C ALA A 38 1.69 28.48 2.87
N ALA A 39 2.90 27.97 3.06
CA ALA A 39 3.47 27.03 2.09
C ALA A 39 2.44 25.90 1.87
N PRO A 40 2.18 25.49 0.61
CA PRO A 40 1.21 24.43 0.35
C PRO A 40 1.57 23.22 1.20
N GLN A 41 0.57 22.70 1.92
CA GLN A 41 0.73 21.51 2.75
C GLN A 41 1.23 20.36 1.86
N ALA A 42 2.27 19.65 2.31
CA ALA A 42 2.75 18.48 1.60
C ALA A 42 1.60 17.46 1.47
N PRO A 43 1.44 16.82 0.29
CA PRO A 43 0.38 15.84 0.08
C PRO A 43 0.53 14.67 1.07
N ALA A 44 -0.59 14.05 1.45
CA ALA A 44 -0.57 12.92 2.38
C ALA A 44 0.11 11.68 1.78
N PHE A 45 0.01 11.50 0.47
CA PHE A 45 0.68 10.44 -0.28
C PHE A 45 0.82 10.82 -1.76
N HIS A 46 1.66 10.08 -2.47
CA HIS A 46 2.03 10.30 -3.86
C HIS A 46 1.57 9.15 -4.75
N VAL A 47 0.91 9.51 -5.86
CA VAL A 47 0.42 8.58 -6.89
C VAL A 47 1.21 8.79 -8.18
N ILE A 48 1.66 7.69 -8.79
CA ILE A 48 2.20 7.68 -10.15
C ILE A 48 1.34 6.78 -11.05
N ALA A 49 0.83 7.34 -12.16
CA ALA A 49 0.04 6.61 -13.13
C ALA A 49 0.86 6.30 -14.39
N PHE A 50 0.77 5.06 -14.86
CA PHE A 50 1.36 4.59 -16.09
C PHE A 50 0.27 4.38 -17.14
N TYR A 51 0.57 4.79 -18.37
CA TYR A 51 -0.29 4.61 -19.52
C TYR A 51 0.54 4.51 -20.80
N ASN A 52 0.00 3.88 -21.84
CA ASN A 52 0.55 3.96 -23.20
C ASN A 52 -0.25 4.94 -24.05
N GLY A 53 -1.58 4.80 -24.08
CA GLY A 53 -2.48 5.61 -24.88
C GLY A 53 -2.27 5.40 -26.38
N THR A 54 -2.12 4.14 -26.82
CA THR A 54 -1.65 3.83 -28.20
C THR A 54 -2.61 3.02 -29.08
N TRP A 55 -3.37 2.07 -28.55
CA TRP A 55 -3.97 1.02 -29.37
C TRP A 55 -5.44 1.24 -29.71
N ASP A 56 -6.31 1.25 -28.70
CA ASP A 56 -7.75 1.38 -28.88
C ASP A 56 -8.21 2.81 -28.53
N ALA A 57 -9.08 3.38 -29.37
CA ALA A 57 -9.52 4.77 -29.24
C ALA A 57 -10.32 5.03 -27.95
N ALA A 58 -11.04 4.03 -27.43
CA ALA A 58 -11.78 4.13 -26.18
C ALA A 58 -10.86 4.08 -24.96
N HIS A 59 -9.83 3.24 -24.97
CA HIS A 59 -8.79 3.24 -23.94
C HIS A 59 -8.02 4.57 -23.94
N ILE A 60 -7.67 5.07 -25.12
CA ILE A 60 -7.03 6.39 -25.27
C ILE A 60 -7.93 7.49 -24.70
N SER A 61 -9.23 7.44 -25.01
CA SER A 61 -10.20 8.38 -24.47
C SER A 61 -10.26 8.33 -22.94
N PHE A 62 -10.29 7.13 -22.36
CA PHE A 62 -10.22 6.93 -20.90
C PHE A 62 -8.94 7.52 -20.30
N VAL A 63 -7.77 7.24 -20.89
CA VAL A 63 -6.48 7.77 -20.42
C VAL A 63 -6.45 9.30 -20.44
N GLN A 64 -6.97 9.92 -21.52
CA GLN A 64 -7.06 11.37 -21.61
C GLN A 64 -8.01 11.94 -20.55
N GLU A 65 -9.13 11.27 -20.31
CA GLU A 65 -10.09 11.64 -19.28
C GLU A 65 -9.47 11.53 -17.87
N ALA A 66 -8.83 10.41 -17.56
CA ALA A 66 -8.13 10.16 -16.30
C ALA A 66 -7.05 11.21 -16.03
N ASN A 67 -6.25 11.56 -17.04
CA ASN A 67 -5.21 12.58 -16.91
C ASN A 67 -5.77 14.01 -16.74
N ARG A 68 -7.04 14.26 -17.03
CA ARG A 68 -7.74 15.51 -16.67
C ARG A 68 -8.40 15.43 -15.28
N TRP A 69 -8.95 14.27 -14.94
CA TRP A 69 -9.73 14.08 -13.71
C TRP A 69 -8.85 13.95 -12.47
N PHE A 70 -7.81 13.10 -12.51
CA PHE A 70 -6.98 12.82 -11.34
C PHE A 70 -6.26 14.03 -10.75
N PRO A 71 -5.72 15.00 -11.53
CA PRO A 71 -5.11 16.19 -10.94
C PRO A 71 -6.08 17.00 -10.06
N ALA A 72 -7.33 17.18 -10.51
CA ALA A 72 -8.35 17.89 -9.74
C ALA A 72 -8.80 17.08 -8.50
N THR A 73 -8.99 15.77 -8.67
CA THR A 73 -9.33 14.86 -7.57
C THR A 73 -8.23 14.81 -6.51
N ALA A 74 -6.97 14.77 -6.93
CA ALA A 74 -5.79 14.74 -6.07
C ALA A 74 -5.72 15.98 -5.18
N ALA A 75 -5.88 17.16 -5.78
CA ALA A 75 -5.94 18.43 -5.06
C ALA A 75 -7.09 18.47 -4.05
N ALA A 76 -8.27 17.97 -4.42
CA ALA A 76 -9.45 17.94 -3.54
C ALA A 76 -9.34 16.92 -2.38
N ASN A 77 -8.46 15.92 -2.49
CA ASN A 77 -8.37 14.79 -1.56
C ASN A 77 -6.99 14.64 -0.90
N ASN A 78 -6.15 15.69 -0.97
CA ASN A 78 -4.86 15.78 -0.31
C ASN A 78 -3.85 14.66 -0.69
N PHE A 79 -3.75 14.35 -1.98
CA PHE A 79 -2.67 13.51 -2.52
C PHE A 79 -2.06 14.17 -3.76
N SER A 80 -0.88 13.74 -4.19
CA SER A 80 -0.31 14.19 -5.48
C SER A 80 -0.56 13.15 -6.57
N TYR A 81 -0.74 13.62 -7.79
CA TYR A 81 -0.82 12.78 -8.98
C TYR A 81 0.26 13.17 -9.99
N THR A 82 1.00 12.19 -10.47
CA THR A 82 1.89 12.30 -11.63
C THR A 82 1.53 11.20 -12.60
N SER A 83 1.55 11.46 -13.90
CA SER A 83 1.40 10.41 -14.91
C SER A 83 2.58 10.36 -15.87
N THR A 84 2.81 9.20 -16.47
CA THR A 84 3.96 8.93 -17.32
C THR A 84 3.62 7.85 -18.34
N ASN A 85 4.17 7.98 -19.54
CA ASN A 85 4.25 6.89 -20.53
C ASN A 85 5.63 6.22 -20.56
N ASP A 86 6.58 6.70 -19.76
CA ASP A 86 7.84 6.01 -19.52
C ASP A 86 7.65 4.91 -18.47
N TRP A 87 7.27 3.71 -18.95
CA TRP A 87 7.20 2.49 -18.14
C TRP A 87 8.56 2.06 -17.57
N GLY A 88 9.68 2.53 -18.12
CA GLY A 88 11.03 2.26 -17.61
C GLY A 88 11.21 2.71 -16.17
N ARG A 89 10.44 3.71 -15.71
CA ARG A 89 10.44 4.18 -14.31
C ARG A 89 10.07 3.10 -13.30
N LEU A 90 9.26 2.10 -13.67
CA LEU A 90 8.95 0.97 -12.77
C LEU A 90 10.20 0.23 -12.29
N SER A 91 11.28 0.25 -13.07
CA SER A 91 12.53 -0.39 -12.71
C SER A 91 13.24 0.27 -11.52
N SER A 92 12.89 1.51 -11.13
CA SER A 92 13.60 2.29 -10.11
C SER A 92 12.73 2.93 -9.02
N ILE A 93 11.41 3.10 -9.23
CA ILE A 93 10.55 3.68 -8.19
C ILE A 93 10.50 2.81 -6.91
N THR A 94 10.26 3.48 -5.79
CA THR A 94 10.05 2.87 -4.47
C THR A 94 8.75 3.36 -3.83
N PRO A 95 8.18 2.61 -2.87
CA PRO A 95 6.99 3.04 -2.11
C PRO A 95 7.18 4.32 -1.28
N ASP A 96 8.42 4.68 -0.95
CA ASP A 96 8.74 5.96 -0.29
C ASP A 96 8.52 7.15 -1.24
N GLN A 97 8.78 6.96 -2.53
CA GLN A 97 8.61 8.00 -3.56
C GLN A 97 7.16 8.10 -4.03
N TYR A 98 6.52 6.96 -4.23
CA TYR A 98 5.13 6.85 -4.68
C TYR A 98 4.46 5.72 -3.91
N GLN A 99 3.52 6.06 -3.03
CA GLN A 99 2.79 5.06 -2.25
C GLN A 99 1.81 4.26 -3.13
N VAL A 100 1.32 4.86 -4.22
CA VAL A 100 0.37 4.20 -5.13
C VAL A 100 0.83 4.29 -6.58
N VAL A 101 0.79 3.17 -7.29
CA VAL A 101 0.96 3.06 -8.73
C VAL A 101 -0.41 2.82 -9.38
N LEU A 102 -0.73 3.54 -10.45
CA LEU A 102 -1.92 3.27 -11.27
C LEU A 102 -1.53 2.74 -12.64
N PHE A 103 -2.26 1.75 -13.14
CA PHE A 103 -2.19 1.34 -14.54
C PHE A 103 -3.50 1.72 -15.24
N LEU A 104 -3.45 2.69 -16.16
CA LEU A 104 -4.66 3.21 -16.80
C LEU A 104 -5.10 2.38 -18.01
N ASP A 105 -4.20 1.82 -18.82
CA ASP A 105 -4.59 1.13 -20.06
C ASP A 105 -3.62 0.03 -20.54
N ASP A 106 -2.63 -0.35 -19.74
CA ASP A 106 -1.69 -1.42 -20.10
C ASP A 106 -1.05 -2.02 -18.83
N ALA A 107 -0.20 -3.03 -19.03
CA ALA A 107 0.65 -3.65 -18.02
C ALA A 107 2.12 -3.63 -18.46
N PRO A 108 3.08 -3.90 -17.54
CA PRO A 108 4.50 -3.98 -17.85
C PRO A 108 4.86 -4.97 -18.98
N GLN A 109 5.48 -4.44 -20.04
CA GLN A 109 5.76 -5.19 -21.27
C GLN A 109 7.13 -5.87 -21.26
N THR A 110 8.15 -5.24 -20.66
CA THR A 110 9.52 -5.79 -20.63
C THR A 110 9.85 -6.47 -19.32
N ALA A 111 10.82 -7.40 -19.33
CA ALA A 111 11.26 -8.10 -18.12
C ALA A 111 11.72 -7.14 -17.01
N SER A 112 12.39 -6.03 -17.35
CA SER A 112 12.83 -5.04 -16.35
C SER A 112 11.67 -4.27 -15.72
N GLN A 113 10.63 -3.96 -16.49
CA GLN A 113 9.41 -3.32 -15.98
C GLN A 113 8.64 -4.28 -15.07
N ARG A 114 8.51 -5.55 -15.50
CA ARG A 114 7.85 -6.62 -14.74
C ARG A 114 8.52 -6.85 -13.39
N THR A 115 9.83 -7.08 -13.38
CA THR A 115 10.63 -7.23 -12.16
C THR A 115 10.59 -5.98 -11.28
N GLY A 116 10.61 -4.79 -11.89
CA GLY A 116 10.51 -3.52 -11.17
C GLY A 116 9.17 -3.37 -10.43
N PHE A 117 8.07 -3.68 -11.11
CA PHE A 117 6.73 -3.64 -10.53
C PHE A 117 6.53 -4.70 -9.45
N GLU A 118 6.98 -5.94 -9.69
CA GLU A 118 6.93 -7.00 -8.68
C GLU A 118 7.72 -6.60 -7.43
N ARG A 119 8.93 -6.06 -7.59
CA ARG A 119 9.73 -5.53 -6.47
C ARG A 119 9.00 -4.42 -5.74
N TYR A 120 8.34 -3.50 -6.46
CA TYR A 120 7.57 -2.41 -5.87
C TYR A 120 6.40 -2.93 -5.02
N MET A 121 5.61 -3.89 -5.53
CA MET A 121 4.50 -4.48 -4.78
C MET A 121 4.97 -5.26 -3.56
N ARG A 122 6.04 -6.07 -3.70
CA ARG A 122 6.68 -6.78 -2.57
C ARG A 122 7.33 -5.82 -1.56
N ALA A 123 7.50 -4.55 -1.93
CA ALA A 123 8.03 -3.53 -1.06
C ALA A 123 6.95 -2.78 -0.26
N GLY A 124 5.71 -3.25 -0.23
CA GLY A 124 4.59 -2.58 0.42
C GLY A 124 4.02 -1.42 -0.40
N GLY A 125 4.42 -1.31 -1.67
CA GLY A 125 3.81 -0.40 -2.62
C GLY A 125 2.35 -0.79 -2.89
N ALA A 126 1.52 0.20 -3.17
CA ALA A 126 0.12 -0.01 -3.48
C ALA A 126 -0.17 0.14 -4.97
N TRP A 127 -1.21 -0.52 -5.47
CA TRP A 127 -1.59 -0.50 -6.87
C TRP A 127 -3.09 -0.38 -7.09
N MET A 128 -3.49 0.35 -8.14
CA MET A 128 -4.83 0.23 -8.70
C MET A 128 -4.76 0.14 -10.22
N GLY A 129 -5.32 -0.92 -10.79
CA GLY A 129 -5.40 -1.12 -12.23
C GLY A 129 -6.80 -0.98 -12.77
N PHE A 130 -6.86 -0.50 -13.99
CA PHE A 130 -8.10 -0.34 -14.73
C PHE A 130 -8.14 -1.28 -15.94
N HIS A 131 -9.28 -1.92 -16.12
CA HIS A 131 -9.70 -2.57 -17.36
C HIS A 131 -8.61 -3.46 -18.00
N VAL A 132 -8.09 -3.07 -19.16
CA VAL A 132 -7.12 -3.83 -19.96
C VAL A 132 -5.77 -4.04 -19.26
N SER A 133 -5.48 -3.34 -18.15
CA SER A 133 -4.28 -3.64 -17.32
C SER A 133 -4.25 -5.07 -16.75
N ALA A 134 -5.38 -5.79 -16.74
CA ALA A 134 -5.45 -7.21 -16.40
C ALA A 134 -5.62 -8.14 -17.62
N PHE A 135 -5.73 -7.59 -18.83
CA PHE A 135 -5.95 -8.38 -20.03
C PHE A 135 -4.70 -9.19 -20.41
N THR A 136 -4.91 -10.48 -20.68
CA THR A 136 -3.94 -11.35 -21.34
C THR A 136 -4.64 -12.56 -21.92
N THR A 137 -4.09 -13.12 -23.00
CA THR A 137 -4.43 -14.47 -23.48
C THR A 137 -3.32 -15.48 -23.19
N GLU A 138 -2.25 -15.03 -22.55
CA GLU A 138 -1.02 -15.80 -22.31
C GLU A 138 -0.50 -15.60 -20.87
N ALA A 139 -1.37 -15.82 -19.87
CA ALA A 139 -1.07 -15.64 -18.45
C ALA A 139 0.24 -16.29 -17.99
N GLN A 140 0.58 -17.45 -18.58
CA GLN A 140 1.82 -18.19 -18.30
C GLN A 140 3.11 -17.45 -18.65
N GLN A 141 3.05 -16.37 -19.45
CA GLN A 141 4.22 -15.52 -19.70
C GLN A 141 4.58 -14.64 -18.51
N TRP A 142 3.65 -14.44 -17.58
CA TRP A 142 3.90 -13.73 -16.33
C TRP A 142 2.94 -14.22 -15.23
N PRO A 143 3.11 -15.46 -14.77
CA PRO A 143 2.14 -16.12 -13.88
C PRO A 143 2.02 -15.39 -12.53
N TRP A 144 3.11 -14.76 -12.06
CA TRP A 144 3.03 -13.93 -10.86
C TRP A 144 2.00 -12.80 -11.00
N TYR A 145 1.92 -12.12 -12.15
CA TYR A 145 0.99 -11.00 -12.31
C TYR A 145 -0.46 -11.49 -12.53
N TYR A 146 -0.65 -12.45 -13.42
CA TYR A 146 -2.00 -12.85 -13.85
C TYR A 146 -2.64 -13.93 -12.96
N ASP A 147 -1.85 -14.88 -12.45
CA ASP A 147 -2.37 -15.99 -11.63
C ASP A 147 -2.25 -15.70 -10.13
N GLU A 148 -1.13 -15.16 -9.65
CA GLU A 148 -0.93 -14.88 -8.21
C GLU A 148 -1.44 -13.50 -7.79
N PHE A 149 -1.00 -12.43 -8.45
CA PHE A 149 -1.29 -11.05 -8.03
C PHE A 149 -2.73 -10.64 -8.34
N LEU A 150 -3.17 -10.79 -9.59
CA LEU A 150 -4.53 -10.47 -10.02
C LEU A 150 -5.53 -11.59 -9.68
N GLY A 151 -5.11 -12.85 -9.71
CA GLY A 151 -5.99 -14.03 -9.60
C GLY A 151 -6.81 -14.33 -10.86
N SER A 152 -6.76 -13.48 -11.90
CA SER A 152 -7.66 -13.55 -13.05
C SER A 152 -7.33 -14.67 -14.04
N GLY A 153 -6.06 -15.03 -14.17
CA GLY A 153 -5.59 -15.86 -15.29
C GLY A 153 -5.85 -15.17 -16.63
N ASN A 154 -6.20 -15.94 -17.66
CA ASN A 154 -6.49 -15.39 -18.97
C ASN A 154 -7.84 -14.67 -19.04
N PHE A 155 -7.93 -13.73 -19.98
CA PHE A 155 -9.20 -13.23 -20.49
C PHE A 155 -10.07 -14.37 -21.00
N ARG A 156 -11.37 -14.33 -20.70
CA ARG A 156 -12.35 -15.34 -21.13
C ARG A 156 -13.34 -14.78 -22.14
N SER A 157 -13.97 -13.65 -21.83
CA SER A 157 -14.96 -13.01 -22.69
C SER A 157 -15.20 -11.56 -22.26
N ASN A 158 -15.85 -10.79 -23.13
CA ASN A 158 -16.27 -9.42 -22.86
C ASN A 158 -17.74 -9.20 -23.23
N THR A 159 -18.28 -8.06 -22.82
CA THR A 159 -19.48 -7.47 -23.43
C THR A 159 -19.05 -6.46 -24.50
N TRP A 160 -19.88 -6.21 -25.51
CA TRP A 160 -19.63 -5.17 -26.51
C TRP A 160 -20.88 -4.31 -26.76
N GLY A 161 -20.63 -3.11 -27.26
CA GLY A 161 -21.54 -1.97 -27.08
C GLY A 161 -21.47 -1.49 -25.63
N PRO A 162 -20.39 -0.75 -25.26
CA PRO A 162 -20.18 -0.28 -23.91
C PRO A 162 -21.47 0.31 -23.32
N THR A 163 -21.84 -0.16 -22.13
CA THR A 163 -23.08 0.22 -21.46
C THR A 163 -22.90 0.27 -19.95
N THR A 164 -23.82 0.90 -19.26
CA THR A 164 -23.86 0.88 -17.80
C THR A 164 -24.30 -0.50 -17.30
N ALA A 165 -23.80 -0.91 -16.13
CA ALA A 165 -24.28 -2.07 -15.40
C ALA A 165 -24.79 -1.63 -14.02
N THR A 166 -25.81 -2.32 -13.50
CA THR A 166 -26.10 -2.27 -12.07
C THR A 166 -25.13 -3.19 -11.37
N LEU A 167 -24.37 -2.65 -10.43
CA LEU A 167 -23.36 -3.35 -9.67
C LEU A 167 -23.86 -3.58 -8.26
N ARG A 168 -23.61 -4.77 -7.71
CA ARG A 168 -23.86 -5.10 -6.31
C ARG A 168 -22.56 -5.00 -5.54
N THR A 169 -22.54 -4.16 -4.50
CA THR A 169 -21.42 -4.07 -3.56
C THR A 169 -21.52 -5.24 -2.59
N GLU A 170 -20.57 -6.17 -2.68
CA GLU A 170 -20.61 -7.43 -1.92
C GLU A 170 -19.98 -7.31 -0.55
N ASP A 171 -18.84 -6.64 -0.48
CA ASP A 171 -18.21 -6.27 0.78
C ASP A 171 -18.36 -4.77 0.97
N ARG A 172 -19.18 -4.36 1.94
CA ARG A 172 -19.37 -2.96 2.33
C ARG A 172 -18.54 -2.54 3.54
N THR A 173 -17.67 -3.43 4.02
CA THR A 173 -16.78 -3.19 5.15
C THR A 173 -15.37 -2.78 4.70
N HIS A 174 -14.99 -3.10 3.46
CA HIS A 174 -13.71 -2.69 2.90
C HIS A 174 -13.63 -1.17 2.78
N PRO A 175 -12.50 -0.52 3.14
CA PRO A 175 -12.36 0.94 3.09
C PRO A 175 -12.74 1.57 1.74
N SER A 176 -12.44 0.90 0.62
CA SER A 176 -12.80 1.38 -0.73
C SER A 176 -14.29 1.29 -1.08
N THR A 177 -15.11 0.61 -0.28
CA THR A 177 -16.54 0.37 -0.56
C THR A 177 -17.48 0.78 0.57
N THR A 178 -16.96 1.24 1.71
CA THR A 178 -17.77 1.67 2.87
C THR A 178 -18.79 2.76 2.52
N SER A 179 -18.43 3.68 1.62
CA SER A 179 -19.30 4.78 1.18
C SER A 179 -20.28 4.39 0.05
N LEU A 180 -20.14 3.18 -0.52
CA LEU A 180 -20.98 2.72 -1.61
C LEU A 180 -22.32 2.18 -1.10
N PRO A 181 -23.41 2.37 -1.85
CA PRO A 181 -24.69 1.71 -1.58
C PRO A 181 -24.61 0.20 -1.85
N ALA A 182 -25.66 -0.54 -1.46
CA ALA A 182 -25.74 -1.98 -1.70
C ALA A 182 -25.73 -2.32 -3.20
N THR A 183 -26.37 -1.47 -4.01
CA THR A 183 -26.30 -1.51 -5.47
C THR A 183 -26.15 -0.10 -6.03
N PHE A 184 -25.45 0.03 -7.16
CA PHE A 184 -25.30 1.30 -7.88
C PHE A 184 -25.13 1.07 -9.38
N THR A 185 -25.48 2.09 -10.18
CA THR A 185 -25.24 2.08 -11.63
C THR A 185 -23.83 2.59 -11.92
N SER A 186 -23.05 1.81 -12.65
CA SER A 186 -21.73 2.21 -13.15
C SER A 186 -21.82 3.27 -14.24
N SER A 187 -20.69 3.91 -14.53
CA SER A 187 -20.52 4.58 -15.82
C SER A 187 -20.51 3.57 -16.96
N VAL A 188 -20.71 4.06 -18.18
CA VAL A 188 -20.61 3.25 -19.40
C VAL A 188 -19.21 2.65 -19.54
N SER A 189 -19.13 1.33 -19.71
CA SER A 189 -17.88 0.61 -19.99
C SER A 189 -18.13 -0.64 -20.82
N GLU A 190 -17.07 -1.13 -21.46
CA GLU A 190 -16.92 -2.53 -21.79
C GLU A 190 -16.63 -3.34 -20.50
N TRP A 191 -17.13 -4.58 -20.40
CA TRP A 191 -16.95 -5.43 -19.22
C TRP A 191 -16.23 -6.74 -19.56
N TYR A 192 -15.23 -7.13 -18.77
CA TYR A 192 -14.44 -8.37 -18.96
C TYR A 192 -14.78 -9.47 -17.95
N ALA A 193 -14.67 -10.71 -18.42
CA ALA A 193 -14.72 -11.93 -17.63
C ALA A 193 -13.40 -12.70 -17.75
N TRP A 194 -13.08 -13.43 -16.70
CA TRP A 194 -11.78 -14.08 -16.53
C TRP A 194 -11.89 -15.60 -16.58
N GLN A 195 -10.79 -16.27 -16.88
CA GLN A 195 -10.69 -17.72 -16.92
C GLN A 195 -10.81 -18.30 -15.52
N ASN A 196 -10.09 -17.73 -14.55
CA ASN A 196 -10.07 -18.23 -13.19
C ASN A 196 -11.33 -17.77 -12.44
N ASN A 197 -11.83 -18.65 -11.57
CA ASN A 197 -12.92 -18.30 -10.67
C ASN A 197 -12.33 -17.53 -9.47
N LEU A 198 -12.41 -16.19 -9.53
CA LEU A 198 -11.92 -15.30 -8.48
C LEU A 198 -12.53 -15.58 -7.09
N ARG A 199 -13.71 -16.21 -7.01
CA ARG A 199 -14.33 -16.56 -5.72
C ARG A 199 -13.81 -17.85 -5.11
N ALA A 200 -13.19 -18.70 -5.92
CA ALA A 200 -12.58 -19.94 -5.44
C ALA A 200 -11.18 -19.69 -4.86
N ASP A 201 -10.59 -18.54 -5.16
CA ASP A 201 -9.31 -18.13 -4.63
C ASP A 201 -9.50 -17.51 -3.22
N PRO A 202 -8.95 -18.12 -2.16
CA PRO A 202 -9.11 -17.62 -0.80
C PRO A 202 -8.40 -16.27 -0.57
N ASP A 203 -7.44 -15.92 -1.42
CA ASP A 203 -6.65 -14.71 -1.29
C ASP A 203 -7.35 -13.52 -1.98
N ILE A 204 -8.32 -13.79 -2.86
CA ILE A 204 -9.11 -12.79 -3.55
C ILE A 204 -10.40 -12.47 -2.79
N LYS A 205 -10.62 -11.19 -2.53
CA LYS A 205 -11.88 -10.66 -2.02
C LYS A 205 -12.60 -9.86 -3.09
N VAL A 206 -13.73 -10.39 -3.56
CA VAL A 206 -14.64 -9.68 -4.46
C VAL A 206 -15.34 -8.55 -3.70
N LEU A 207 -15.20 -7.33 -4.20
CA LEU A 207 -15.76 -6.12 -3.60
C LEU A 207 -17.09 -5.73 -4.25
N ALA A 208 -17.20 -5.90 -5.57
CA ALA A 208 -18.45 -5.75 -6.29
C ALA A 208 -18.51 -6.65 -7.54
N SER A 209 -19.73 -6.97 -7.95
CA SER A 209 -20.04 -7.78 -9.13
C SER A 209 -21.22 -7.19 -9.91
N VAL A 210 -21.42 -7.66 -11.14
CA VAL A 210 -22.62 -7.36 -11.92
C VAL A 210 -23.85 -7.93 -11.20
N ASP A 211 -24.83 -7.08 -10.92
CA ASP A 211 -26.13 -7.49 -10.40
C ASP A 211 -26.96 -8.16 -11.51
N PRO A 212 -27.66 -9.29 -11.23
CA PRO A 212 -28.47 -9.99 -12.22
C PRO A 212 -29.52 -9.14 -12.95
N VAL A 213 -29.97 -8.03 -12.37
CA VAL A 213 -30.89 -7.09 -13.04
C VAL A 213 -30.30 -6.45 -14.30
N SER A 214 -28.97 -6.51 -14.46
CA SER A 214 -28.27 -5.95 -15.61
C SER A 214 -28.35 -6.84 -16.86
N PHE A 215 -28.86 -8.07 -16.75
CA PHE A 215 -28.90 -8.98 -17.89
C PHE A 215 -30.18 -8.77 -18.74
N PRO A 216 -30.06 -8.81 -20.09
CA PRO A 216 -28.82 -8.96 -20.86
C PRO A 216 -27.92 -7.71 -20.77
N LEU A 217 -26.62 -7.93 -20.57
CA LEU A 217 -25.61 -6.87 -20.46
C LEU A 217 -24.75 -6.86 -21.73
N GLY A 218 -24.66 -5.68 -22.37
CA GLY A 218 -24.10 -5.51 -23.71
C GLY A 218 -25.21 -5.23 -24.73
N THR A 219 -24.88 -4.57 -25.83
CA THR A 219 -25.83 -4.31 -26.92
C THR A 219 -25.47 -5.05 -28.21
N ASP A 220 -24.25 -5.56 -28.34
CA ASP A 220 -23.90 -6.48 -29.43
C ASP A 220 -24.39 -7.90 -29.10
N PRO A 221 -25.28 -8.49 -29.91
CA PRO A 221 -25.83 -9.81 -29.63
C PRO A 221 -24.78 -10.94 -29.59
N ASN A 222 -23.61 -10.77 -30.23
CA ASN A 222 -22.52 -11.74 -30.23
C ASN A 222 -21.59 -11.58 -29.01
N GLN A 223 -21.70 -10.46 -28.30
CA GLN A 223 -20.88 -10.11 -27.14
C GLN A 223 -21.78 -9.52 -26.06
N SER A 224 -22.82 -10.26 -25.68
CA SER A 224 -23.69 -9.92 -24.56
C SER A 224 -23.72 -11.05 -23.54
N TRP A 225 -23.81 -10.70 -22.26
CA TRP A 225 -23.99 -11.66 -21.18
C TRP A 225 -25.47 -11.72 -20.80
N TYR A 226 -26.02 -12.93 -20.68
CA TYR A 226 -27.45 -13.14 -20.38
C TYR A 226 -27.69 -13.66 -18.96
N SER A 227 -26.64 -14.17 -18.33
CA SER A 227 -26.60 -14.63 -16.94
C SER A 227 -25.15 -14.91 -16.57
N GLY A 228 -24.87 -15.05 -15.28
CA GLY A 228 -23.55 -15.48 -14.80
C GLY A 228 -23.11 -14.71 -13.57
N ASP A 229 -21.90 -15.01 -13.13
CA ASP A 229 -21.23 -14.33 -12.04
C ASP A 229 -20.01 -13.59 -12.58
N TYR A 230 -20.00 -12.27 -12.41
CA TYR A 230 -18.99 -11.39 -12.98
C TYR A 230 -18.48 -10.43 -11.90
N PRO A 231 -17.44 -10.84 -11.13
CA PRO A 231 -16.69 -9.93 -10.28
C PRO A 231 -16.03 -8.84 -11.13
N ILE A 232 -16.25 -7.58 -10.75
CA ILE A 232 -15.72 -6.43 -11.50
C ILE A 232 -14.83 -5.52 -10.66
N LEU A 233 -14.97 -5.54 -9.33
CA LEU A 233 -14.06 -4.89 -8.39
C LEU A 233 -13.56 -5.94 -7.41
N TRP A 234 -12.25 -6.06 -7.22
CA TRP A 234 -11.69 -6.96 -6.21
C TRP A 234 -10.34 -6.47 -5.68
N THR A 235 -9.92 -7.08 -4.58
CA THR A 235 -8.58 -6.95 -4.00
C THR A 235 -8.00 -8.35 -3.81
N ASN A 236 -6.69 -8.49 -4.00
CA ASN A 236 -5.93 -9.60 -3.45
C ASN A 236 -5.45 -9.21 -2.06
N THR A 237 -5.74 -10.02 -1.05
CA THR A 237 -5.48 -9.72 0.37
C THR A 237 -4.00 -9.80 0.76
N HIS A 238 -3.16 -10.41 -0.08
CA HIS A 238 -1.70 -10.38 0.07
C HIS A 238 -1.04 -9.08 -0.37
N TYR A 239 -1.78 -8.18 -1.01
CA TYR A 239 -1.23 -6.96 -1.60
C TYR A 239 -2.11 -5.75 -1.26
N ARG A 240 -1.50 -4.55 -1.22
CA ARG A 240 -2.23 -3.28 -1.30
C ARG A 240 -2.69 -3.05 -2.73
N MET A 241 -3.72 -3.76 -3.18
CA MET A 241 -4.13 -3.69 -4.58
C MET A 241 -5.64 -3.55 -4.74
N LEU A 242 -6.07 -2.80 -5.75
CA LEU A 242 -7.44 -2.80 -6.22
C LEU A 242 -7.45 -3.00 -7.72
N TYR A 243 -8.30 -3.89 -8.20
CA TYR A 243 -8.61 -3.94 -9.62
C TYR A 243 -10.01 -3.37 -9.86
N ALA A 244 -10.12 -2.53 -10.90
CA ALA A 244 -11.37 -1.99 -11.41
C ALA A 244 -11.56 -2.42 -12.87
N ASN A 245 -12.62 -3.17 -13.16
CA ASN A 245 -12.89 -3.65 -14.51
C ASN A 245 -13.28 -2.54 -15.48
N PHE A 246 -13.80 -1.40 -15.00
CA PHE A 246 -14.13 -0.27 -15.87
C PHE A 246 -12.89 0.51 -16.30
N GLY A 247 -12.97 1.18 -17.45
CA GLY A 247 -11.86 1.97 -18.01
C GLY A 247 -11.89 2.08 -19.54
N HIS A 248 -13.09 2.06 -20.12
CA HIS A 248 -13.30 2.04 -21.56
C HIS A 248 -14.48 2.94 -21.91
N ASN A 249 -14.22 4.09 -22.53
CA ASN A 249 -15.31 4.98 -22.94
C ASN A 249 -16.07 4.42 -24.15
N ALA A 250 -17.35 4.74 -24.30
CA ALA A 250 -18.03 4.52 -25.56
C ALA A 250 -17.47 5.48 -26.61
N MET A 251 -17.25 4.98 -27.82
CA MET A 251 -16.69 5.74 -28.93
C MET A 251 -17.55 5.55 -30.18
N ASP A 252 -17.71 6.62 -30.94
CA ASP A 252 -17.99 6.52 -32.36
C ASP A 252 -16.64 6.38 -33.08
N TYR A 253 -16.29 5.14 -33.45
CA TYR A 253 -15.03 4.83 -34.12
C TYR A 253 -14.96 5.40 -35.54
N GLY A 254 -16.09 5.72 -36.19
CA GLY A 254 -16.11 6.31 -37.53
C GLY A 254 -15.68 7.78 -37.51
N SER A 255 -16.07 8.52 -36.47
CA SER A 255 -15.70 9.93 -36.30
C SER A 255 -14.56 10.16 -35.30
N GLY A 256 -14.18 9.15 -34.52
CA GLY A 256 -13.22 9.29 -33.42
C GLY A 256 -13.80 10.05 -32.21
N THR A 257 -15.12 10.14 -32.09
CA THR A 257 -15.78 10.95 -31.07
C THR A 257 -16.04 10.12 -29.81
N THR A 258 -15.68 10.66 -28.64
CA THR A 258 -16.04 10.09 -27.34
C THR A 258 -17.52 10.33 -27.02
N LEU A 259 -18.23 9.25 -26.66
CA LEU A 259 -19.67 9.23 -26.41
C LEU A 259 -20.04 9.06 -24.93
N SER A 260 -19.09 8.65 -24.08
CA SER A 260 -19.30 8.53 -22.64
C SER A 260 -18.08 8.98 -21.85
N SER A 261 -18.24 9.04 -20.53
CA SER A 261 -17.18 9.39 -19.59
C SER A 261 -17.13 8.33 -18.50
N THR A 262 -15.93 7.78 -18.27
CA THR A 262 -15.70 6.77 -17.23
C THR A 262 -15.96 7.37 -15.84
N PHE A 263 -15.67 8.65 -15.64
CA PHE A 263 -15.89 9.35 -14.37
C PHE A 263 -17.24 10.07 -14.26
N ALA A 264 -18.23 9.74 -15.10
CA ALA A 264 -19.56 10.37 -15.06
C ALA A 264 -20.38 10.00 -13.80
N SER A 265 -20.19 8.80 -13.25
CA SER A 265 -20.89 8.34 -12.04
C SER A 265 -20.14 8.76 -10.78
N GLU A 266 -20.70 9.73 -10.03
CA GLU A 266 -20.12 10.14 -8.73
C GLU A 266 -20.03 8.96 -7.74
N THR A 267 -21.04 8.08 -7.74
CA THR A 267 -21.04 6.88 -6.88
C THR A 267 -19.89 5.94 -7.23
N GLN A 268 -19.61 5.70 -8.51
CA GLN A 268 -18.45 4.92 -8.92
C GLN A 268 -17.14 5.63 -8.55
N ASN A 269 -17.08 6.96 -8.70
CA ASN A 269 -15.89 7.73 -8.36
C ASN A 269 -15.55 7.65 -6.87
N ARG A 270 -16.53 7.45 -5.98
CA ARG A 270 -16.28 7.22 -4.55
C ARG A 270 -15.42 5.97 -4.32
N PHE A 271 -15.63 4.89 -5.06
CA PHE A 271 -14.77 3.71 -5.00
C PHE A 271 -13.31 4.05 -5.33
N VAL A 272 -13.09 4.83 -6.40
CA VAL A 272 -11.75 5.25 -6.82
C VAL A 272 -11.11 6.13 -5.74
N VAL A 273 -11.82 7.14 -5.23
CA VAL A 273 -11.28 8.07 -4.23
C VAL A 273 -11.01 7.38 -2.89
N ASP A 274 -11.96 6.61 -2.37
CA ASP A 274 -11.81 5.92 -1.09
C ASP A 274 -10.77 4.80 -1.19
N GLY A 275 -10.73 4.11 -2.34
CA GLY A 275 -9.68 3.15 -2.68
C GLY A 275 -8.30 3.79 -2.69
N LEU A 276 -8.11 4.93 -3.36
CA LEU A 276 -6.82 5.62 -3.36
C LEU A 276 -6.41 6.10 -1.97
N LYS A 277 -7.36 6.59 -1.15
CA LYS A 277 -7.07 6.96 0.23
C LYS A 277 -6.61 5.75 1.05
N TRP A 278 -7.27 4.61 0.90
CA TRP A 278 -6.85 3.36 1.55
C TRP A 278 -5.47 2.89 1.06
N LEU A 279 -5.25 2.84 -0.26
CA LEU A 279 -3.97 2.49 -0.88
C LEU A 279 -2.84 3.45 -0.45
N GLY A 280 -3.16 4.73 -0.22
CA GLY A 280 -2.23 5.75 0.26
C GLY A 280 -1.99 5.78 1.77
N GLY A 281 -2.66 4.93 2.57
CA GLY A 281 -2.48 4.82 4.02
C GLY A 281 -3.44 5.69 4.86
N GLY A 282 -4.47 6.26 4.25
CA GLY A 282 -5.44 7.20 4.85
C GLY A 282 -6.60 6.58 5.64
N GLY A 283 -6.59 5.27 5.92
CA GLY A 283 -7.53 4.64 6.84
C GLY A 283 -6.75 3.80 7.83
N GLY A 284 -6.87 4.07 9.13
CA GLY A 284 -6.15 3.37 10.21
C GLY A 284 -6.51 1.88 10.41
N ALA A 285 -6.81 1.17 9.32
CA ALA A 285 -6.77 -0.28 9.25
C ALA A 285 -5.32 -0.72 8.99
N PRO A 286 -4.88 -1.86 9.54
CA PRO A 286 -3.52 -2.35 9.38
C PRO A 286 -3.19 -2.44 7.89
N ASP A 287 -1.92 -2.19 7.56
CA ASP A 287 -1.35 -2.62 6.28
C ASP A 287 -1.89 -4.02 5.93
N PRO A 288 -2.29 -4.30 4.68
CA PRO A 288 -2.55 -5.67 4.30
C PRO A 288 -1.30 -6.49 4.61
N GLU A 289 -1.55 -7.74 4.96
CA GLU A 289 -0.55 -8.69 5.41
C GLU A 289 0.48 -8.93 4.29
N ASP A 290 1.56 -8.15 4.30
CA ASP A 290 2.65 -8.23 3.32
C ASP A 290 3.45 -9.56 3.47
N PRO A 291 4.17 -9.99 2.43
CA PRO A 291 4.12 -11.33 1.88
C PRO A 291 5.39 -12.05 2.30
N VAL A 292 5.43 -12.52 3.55
CA VAL A 292 6.41 -13.55 3.88
C VAL A 292 5.95 -14.83 3.20
N SER A 293 6.52 -15.14 2.04
CA SER A 293 6.16 -16.30 1.22
C SER A 293 6.16 -17.57 2.08
N GLY A 294 5.02 -18.25 2.17
CA GLY A 294 4.92 -19.50 2.92
C GLY A 294 5.73 -20.67 2.32
N THR A 295 6.22 -20.50 1.09
CA THR A 295 6.98 -21.53 0.36
C THR A 295 8.49 -21.42 0.54
N SER A 296 9.00 -20.24 0.93
CA SER A 296 10.43 -20.00 1.15
C SER A 296 10.83 -20.19 2.62
N ALA A 297 12.08 -20.63 2.83
CA ALA A 297 12.72 -20.49 4.14
C ALA A 297 13.45 -19.15 4.22
N TYR A 298 13.50 -18.54 5.39
CA TYR A 298 14.11 -17.23 5.62
C TYR A 298 15.14 -17.30 6.74
N THR A 299 16.18 -16.49 6.57
CA THR A 299 17.08 -16.11 7.65
C THR A 299 16.64 -14.78 8.22
N LEU A 300 16.48 -14.68 9.55
CA LEU A 300 16.09 -13.45 10.26
C LEU A 300 17.36 -12.74 10.73
N VAL A 301 17.75 -11.66 10.04
CA VAL A 301 18.99 -10.90 10.32
C VAL A 301 18.66 -9.67 11.16
N SER A 302 19.18 -9.53 12.38
CA SER A 302 18.95 -8.38 13.26
C SER A 302 19.52 -7.09 12.69
N GLY A 303 18.78 -5.98 12.85
CA GLY A 303 19.17 -4.65 12.39
C GLY A 303 20.16 -3.98 13.33
N ALA A 304 20.19 -4.41 14.60
CA ALA A 304 21.08 -3.85 15.61
C ALA A 304 22.53 -4.26 15.42
N ASN A 305 22.78 -5.52 15.04
CA ASN A 305 24.13 -6.09 15.07
C ASN A 305 24.45 -7.04 13.91
N GLY A 306 23.50 -7.29 12.98
CA GLY A 306 23.72 -8.18 11.84
C GLY A 306 23.78 -9.68 12.18
N ASN A 307 23.59 -10.07 13.44
CA ASN A 307 23.47 -11.48 13.81
C ASN A 307 22.10 -12.03 13.40
N CYS A 308 22.03 -13.34 13.24
CA CYS A 308 20.85 -14.07 12.85
C CYS A 308 20.13 -14.66 14.07
N ALA A 309 18.79 -14.76 14.00
CA ALA A 309 18.05 -15.62 14.92
C ALA A 309 18.43 -17.08 14.65
N ASP A 310 18.74 -17.83 15.69
CA ASP A 310 19.41 -19.12 15.63
C ASP A 310 18.78 -20.07 16.65
N ALA A 311 18.27 -21.22 16.19
CA ALA A 311 17.85 -22.30 17.06
C ALA A 311 19.10 -22.97 17.62
N ARG A 312 19.35 -22.80 18.93
CA ARG A 312 20.63 -23.19 19.55
C ARG A 312 21.02 -24.62 19.18
N ALA A 313 22.24 -24.76 18.66
CA ALA A 313 22.83 -26.03 18.23
C ALA A 313 22.02 -26.77 17.14
N ALA A 314 21.22 -26.04 16.35
CA ALA A 314 20.29 -26.59 15.35
C ALA A 314 19.29 -27.60 15.94
N ALA A 315 19.01 -27.54 17.24
CA ALA A 315 18.08 -28.44 17.90
C ALA A 315 16.62 -28.09 17.57
N THR A 316 15.74 -29.09 17.64
CA THR A 316 14.29 -28.95 17.41
C THR A 316 13.46 -29.44 18.59
N ALA A 317 14.10 -29.71 19.74
CA ALA A 317 13.39 -30.11 20.95
C ALA A 317 12.71 -28.91 21.61
N ASN A 318 11.59 -29.17 22.29
CA ASN A 318 10.94 -28.19 23.16
C ASN A 318 11.94 -27.61 24.16
N GLY A 319 11.94 -26.28 24.33
CA GLY A 319 12.89 -25.58 25.18
C GLY A 319 14.19 -25.17 24.48
N THR A 320 14.37 -25.48 23.20
CA THR A 320 15.54 -24.99 22.44
C THR A 320 15.50 -23.47 22.39
N ALA A 321 16.50 -22.81 22.97
CA ALA A 321 16.59 -21.35 22.97
C ALA A 321 16.74 -20.80 21.56
N ILE A 322 15.95 -19.78 21.22
CA ILE A 322 16.21 -18.94 20.04
C ILE A 322 17.20 -17.87 20.47
N GLN A 323 18.43 -17.97 19.98
CA GLN A 323 19.54 -17.08 20.33
C GLN A 323 19.94 -16.22 19.14
N GLN A 324 20.67 -15.14 19.39
CA GLN A 324 21.35 -14.45 18.31
C GLN A 324 22.68 -15.15 18.08
N TYR A 325 23.05 -15.34 16.82
CA TYR A 325 24.34 -15.93 16.47
C TYR A 325 24.86 -15.32 15.18
N THR A 326 26.17 -15.35 14.98
CA THR A 326 26.75 -14.92 13.70
C THR A 326 26.09 -15.69 12.56
N CYS A 327 25.62 -14.98 11.54
CA CYS A 327 24.99 -15.59 10.39
C CYS A 327 25.95 -16.57 9.71
N ASN A 328 25.56 -17.85 9.64
CA ASN A 328 26.43 -18.95 9.22
C ASN A 328 25.77 -19.87 8.17
N GLY A 329 24.53 -19.58 7.75
CA GLY A 329 23.83 -20.28 6.68
C GLY A 329 23.38 -21.72 7.02
N THR A 330 23.58 -22.16 8.27
CA THR A 330 23.18 -23.50 8.73
C THR A 330 21.66 -23.62 8.88
N ALA A 331 21.16 -24.85 9.04
CA ALA A 331 19.74 -25.10 9.30
C ALA A 331 19.22 -24.45 10.59
N ALA A 332 20.10 -24.13 11.56
CA ALA A 332 19.74 -23.42 12.79
C ALA A 332 19.13 -22.03 12.53
N GLN A 333 19.40 -21.43 11.38
CA GLN A 333 19.04 -20.04 11.07
C GLN A 333 17.97 -19.93 9.99
N ARG A 334 17.33 -21.05 9.63
CA ARG A 334 16.33 -21.11 8.56
C ARG A 334 14.95 -21.33 9.15
N TYR A 335 14.02 -20.42 8.85
CA TYR A 335 12.66 -20.45 9.36
C TYR A 335 11.64 -20.37 8.24
N ARG A 336 10.53 -21.08 8.39
CA ARG A 336 9.37 -20.97 7.52
C ARG A 336 8.28 -20.17 8.24
N PHE A 337 7.59 -19.34 7.48
CA PHE A 337 6.40 -18.64 7.93
C PHE A 337 5.20 -19.38 7.38
N THR A 338 4.31 -19.86 8.24
CA THR A 338 3.04 -20.46 7.81
C THR A 338 1.93 -19.54 8.27
N ALA A 339 1.10 -19.06 7.35
CA ALA A 339 0.00 -18.16 7.67
C ALA A 339 -0.94 -18.76 8.72
N ALA A 340 -1.38 -17.90 9.64
CA ALA A 340 -2.51 -18.09 10.52
C ALA A 340 -3.55 -16.98 10.20
N ASP A 341 -4.63 -16.90 10.96
CA ASP A 341 -5.66 -15.90 10.78
C ASP A 341 -5.22 -14.49 11.26
N GLY A 342 -5.77 -13.44 10.64
CA GLY A 342 -5.62 -12.05 11.08
C GLY A 342 -4.19 -11.50 11.01
N GLY A 343 -3.37 -12.04 10.12
CA GLY A 343 -2.03 -11.52 9.81
C GLY A 343 -0.95 -12.05 10.69
N TYR A 344 -1.30 -13.02 11.50
CA TYR A 344 -0.33 -13.77 12.27
C TYR A 344 0.21 -14.91 11.42
N ALA A 345 1.44 -15.30 11.70
CA ALA A 345 2.07 -16.47 11.14
C ALA A 345 2.68 -17.30 12.26
N ARG A 346 2.70 -18.60 12.06
CA ARG A 346 3.59 -19.50 12.78
C ARG A 346 4.98 -19.38 12.15
N ILE A 347 5.99 -19.08 12.96
CA ILE A 347 7.39 -19.10 12.54
C ILE A 347 8.01 -20.39 13.05
N SER A 348 8.37 -21.30 12.15
CA SER A 348 8.89 -22.62 12.49
C SER A 348 10.31 -22.80 11.97
N PRO A 349 11.19 -23.54 12.67
CA PRO A 349 12.47 -23.93 12.07
C PRO A 349 12.20 -24.77 10.82
N ALA A 350 12.92 -24.50 9.73
CA ALA A 350 12.74 -25.22 8.47
C ALA A 350 13.04 -26.73 8.61
N ALA A 351 13.83 -27.11 9.62
CA ALA A 351 14.15 -28.50 9.95
C ALA A 351 13.00 -29.27 10.64
N ASP A 352 12.07 -28.58 11.30
CA ASP A 352 10.89 -29.22 11.90
C ASP A 352 9.72 -28.23 12.01
N THR A 353 8.81 -28.29 11.04
CA THR A 353 7.63 -27.41 10.98
C THR A 353 6.56 -27.71 12.04
N ARG A 354 6.76 -28.74 12.87
CA ARG A 354 5.90 -29.02 14.03
C ARG A 354 6.28 -28.19 15.25
N GLN A 355 7.43 -27.53 15.24
CA GLN A 355 7.87 -26.59 16.26
C GLN A 355 7.54 -25.15 15.85
N ALA A 356 7.50 -24.22 16.80
CA ALA A 356 7.29 -22.79 16.55
C ALA A 356 8.14 -21.92 17.49
N LEU A 357 8.44 -20.70 17.06
CA LEU A 357 8.90 -19.62 17.94
C LEU A 357 7.81 -19.33 18.97
N ASP A 358 8.14 -19.59 20.23
CA ASP A 358 7.24 -19.60 21.38
C ASP A 358 7.79 -18.63 22.44
N VAL A 359 6.93 -17.73 22.94
CA VAL A 359 7.26 -16.96 24.15
C VAL A 359 7.01 -17.84 25.37
N VAL A 360 8.07 -18.04 26.15
CA VAL A 360 8.09 -18.92 27.33
C VAL A 360 6.95 -18.55 28.30
N ASP A 361 6.25 -19.58 28.78
CA ASP A 361 5.17 -19.51 29.77
C ASP A 361 4.02 -18.57 29.40
N VAL A 362 3.82 -18.28 28.10
CA VAL A 362 2.80 -17.32 27.61
C VAL A 362 2.99 -15.94 28.26
N SER A 363 4.23 -15.63 28.70
CA SER A 363 4.51 -14.43 29.48
C SER A 363 4.18 -13.18 28.67
N THR A 364 3.69 -12.14 29.33
CA THR A 364 3.51 -10.81 28.75
C THR A 364 4.56 -9.82 29.25
N ALA A 365 5.56 -10.28 30.00
CA ALA A 365 6.62 -9.43 30.55
C ALA A 365 7.69 -9.07 29.50
N ASP A 366 8.28 -7.89 29.64
CA ASP A 366 9.48 -7.52 28.87
C ASP A 366 10.66 -8.37 29.30
N GLY A 367 11.45 -8.82 28.32
CA GLY A 367 12.57 -9.72 28.57
C GLY A 367 12.17 -11.19 28.70
N ALA A 368 10.90 -11.56 28.48
CA ALA A 368 10.52 -12.96 28.45
C ALA A 368 11.23 -13.67 27.27
N PRO A 369 11.89 -14.81 27.53
CA PRO A 369 12.69 -15.50 26.53
C PRO A 369 11.84 -16.15 25.42
N VAL A 370 12.44 -16.25 24.23
CA VAL A 370 11.86 -16.95 23.08
C VAL A 370 12.55 -18.30 22.88
N GLN A 371 11.76 -19.36 22.68
CA GLN A 371 12.22 -20.73 22.53
C GLN A 371 11.54 -21.41 21.34
N LEU A 372 11.96 -22.62 21.00
CA LEU A 372 11.15 -23.55 20.23
C LEU A 372 10.25 -24.35 21.17
N TRP A 373 9.00 -24.48 20.75
CA TRP A 373 8.05 -25.38 21.39
C TRP A 373 7.15 -26.04 20.35
N ALA A 374 6.67 -27.24 20.66
CA ALA A 374 5.69 -27.94 19.84
C ALA A 374 4.48 -27.03 19.58
N TYR A 375 4.14 -26.85 18.31
CA TYR A 375 3.07 -25.96 17.90
C TYR A 375 1.72 -26.55 18.30
N GLY A 376 1.04 -25.88 19.22
CA GLY A 376 -0.31 -26.22 19.67
C GLY A 376 -1.37 -25.22 19.22
N GLY A 377 -1.00 -24.19 18.46
CA GLY A 377 -1.90 -23.09 18.06
C GLY A 377 -2.08 -22.01 19.13
N GLY A 378 -1.25 -22.00 20.16
CA GLY A 378 -1.28 -20.96 21.20
C GLY A 378 -0.92 -19.58 20.64
N ALA A 379 -1.56 -18.52 21.15
CA ALA A 379 -1.29 -17.15 20.69
C ALA A 379 0.16 -16.69 20.96
N ASN A 380 0.84 -17.27 21.95
CA ASN A 380 2.27 -17.03 22.20
C ASN A 380 3.22 -17.69 21.19
N GLN A 381 2.66 -18.46 20.23
CA GLN A 381 3.39 -19.14 19.15
C GLN A 381 3.12 -18.51 17.78
N GLN A 382 2.42 -17.37 17.77
CA GLN A 382 1.95 -16.69 16.57
C GLN A 382 2.46 -15.26 16.57
N TRP A 383 3.05 -14.87 15.45
CA TRP A 383 3.74 -13.59 15.30
C TRP A 383 3.20 -12.89 14.08
N LYS A 384 2.85 -11.61 14.21
CA LYS A 384 2.48 -10.77 13.07
C LYS A 384 3.76 -10.15 12.51
N PRO A 385 4.22 -10.55 11.31
CA PRO A 385 5.26 -9.82 10.62
C PRO A 385 4.69 -8.48 10.14
N VAL A 386 5.26 -7.38 10.63
CA VAL A 386 4.88 -6.03 10.22
C VAL A 386 6.06 -5.44 9.47
N ARG A 387 5.85 -5.16 8.19
CA ARG A 387 6.88 -4.62 7.31
C ARG A 387 7.17 -3.16 7.69
N GLU A 388 8.43 -2.85 7.87
CA GLU A 388 8.93 -1.50 8.13
C GLU A 388 9.18 -0.77 6.80
N ALA A 389 9.17 0.56 6.82
CA ALA A 389 9.47 1.38 5.64
C ALA A 389 10.83 1.01 4.99
N SER A 390 11.82 0.59 5.79
CA SER A 390 13.13 0.14 5.30
C SER A 390 13.11 -1.21 4.57
N GLY A 391 11.95 -1.88 4.48
CA GLY A 391 11.80 -3.24 3.95
C GLY A 391 12.28 -4.35 4.87
N ARG A 392 12.50 -4.02 6.14
CA ARG A 392 12.73 -4.97 7.23
C ARG A 392 11.40 -5.27 7.90
N TYR A 393 11.40 -6.08 8.94
CA TYR A 393 10.19 -6.50 9.65
C TYR A 393 10.42 -6.44 11.15
N HIS A 394 9.44 -5.93 11.89
CA HIS A 394 9.29 -6.30 13.29
C HIS A 394 8.26 -7.42 13.41
N LEU A 395 8.42 -8.29 14.40
CA LEU A 395 7.58 -9.47 14.60
C LEU A 395 6.83 -9.31 15.92
N VAL A 396 5.50 -9.17 15.86
CA VAL A 396 4.66 -8.88 17.04
C VAL A 396 3.97 -10.14 17.53
N ALA A 397 4.22 -10.57 18.77
CA ALA A 397 3.57 -11.72 19.38
C ALA A 397 2.07 -11.46 19.59
N ARG A 398 1.21 -12.39 19.16
CA ARG A 398 -0.25 -12.23 19.19
C ARG A 398 -0.82 -12.04 20.59
N HIS A 399 -0.31 -12.77 21.58
CA HIS A 399 -0.86 -12.75 22.94
C HIS A 399 -0.50 -11.49 23.73
N SER A 400 0.67 -10.90 23.48
CA SER A 400 1.21 -9.80 24.28
C SER A 400 1.24 -8.46 23.55
N GLY A 401 1.16 -8.46 22.21
CA GLY A 401 1.37 -7.27 21.39
C GLY A 401 2.83 -6.76 21.41
N LYS A 402 3.78 -7.59 21.88
CA LYS A 402 5.19 -7.23 22.03
C LYS A 402 6.04 -7.73 20.88
N CYS A 403 7.13 -7.03 20.61
CA CYS A 403 8.02 -7.31 19.50
C CYS A 403 9.11 -8.32 19.89
N LEU A 404 9.46 -9.21 18.97
CA LEU A 404 10.71 -9.97 19.04
C LEU A 404 11.88 -8.98 19.10
N SER A 405 12.82 -9.20 19.99
CA SER A 405 13.90 -8.27 20.26
C SER A 405 15.21 -9.01 20.52
N THR A 406 16.29 -8.52 19.91
CA THR A 406 17.62 -8.92 20.34
C THR A 406 17.92 -8.38 21.75
N PRO A 407 18.66 -9.14 22.57
CA PRO A 407 19.07 -8.69 23.89
C PRO A 407 20.06 -7.52 23.78
N ALA A 408 20.26 -6.78 24.87
CA ALA A 408 21.16 -5.62 24.89
C ALA A 408 22.64 -5.96 24.58
N SER A 409 23.08 -7.17 24.94
CA SER A 409 24.40 -7.67 24.53
C SER A 409 24.34 -8.12 23.08
N ALA A 410 25.35 -7.78 22.25
CA ALA A 410 25.47 -8.29 20.88
C ALA A 410 26.26 -9.62 20.78
N ALA A 411 26.64 -10.21 21.91
CA ALA A 411 27.40 -11.45 21.92
C ALA A 411 26.59 -12.61 21.30
N PRO A 412 27.20 -13.46 20.45
CA PRO A 412 26.59 -14.70 20.00
C PRO A 412 26.21 -15.60 21.19
N GLY A 413 25.11 -16.32 21.05
CA GLY A 413 24.63 -17.27 22.05
C GLY A 413 23.70 -16.68 23.12
N VAL A 414 23.39 -15.39 23.06
CA VAL A 414 22.42 -14.76 23.97
C VAL A 414 21.01 -14.93 23.40
N GLN A 415 20.07 -15.36 24.24
CA GLN A 415 18.69 -15.65 23.84
C GLN A 415 17.93 -14.38 23.44
N LEU A 416 17.11 -14.47 22.39
CA LEU A 416 16.15 -13.44 22.02
C LEU A 416 15.01 -13.41 23.03
N VAL A 417 14.39 -12.25 23.14
CA VAL A 417 13.30 -12.00 24.07
C VAL A 417 12.16 -11.30 23.35
N GLN A 418 10.99 -11.21 23.97
CA GLN A 418 10.02 -10.18 23.60
C GLN A 418 10.22 -8.90 24.43
N ARG A 419 9.91 -7.75 23.84
CA ARG A 419 9.81 -6.46 24.53
C ARG A 419 8.73 -5.59 23.93
N SER A 420 8.22 -4.65 24.71
CA SER A 420 7.37 -3.56 24.24
C SER A 420 7.93 -2.96 22.96
N CYS A 421 7.10 -2.86 21.92
CA CYS A 421 7.55 -2.40 20.60
C CYS A 421 8.01 -0.94 20.68
N ASP A 422 9.26 -0.67 20.30
CA ASP A 422 9.92 0.63 20.43
C ASP A 422 10.53 1.14 19.12
N GLY A 423 10.40 0.37 18.03
CA GLY A 423 10.91 0.72 16.70
C GLY A 423 12.44 0.73 16.61
N SER A 424 13.15 0.21 17.62
CA SER A 424 14.60 0.14 17.61
C SER A 424 15.13 -0.89 16.62
N ALA A 425 16.39 -0.72 16.21
CA ALA A 425 17.07 -1.70 15.37
C ALA A 425 17.16 -3.11 16.01
N ALA A 426 17.01 -3.21 17.34
CA ALA A 426 16.97 -4.49 18.05
C ALA A 426 15.69 -5.30 17.76
N GLN A 427 14.62 -4.63 17.32
CA GLN A 427 13.34 -5.24 16.98
C GLN A 427 13.11 -5.37 15.47
N SER A 428 14.04 -4.85 14.67
CA SER A 428 13.96 -4.83 13.20
C SER A 428 14.80 -5.96 12.58
N PHE A 429 14.16 -6.87 11.86
CA PHE A 429 14.77 -8.05 11.24
C PHE A 429 14.64 -8.02 9.71
N GLY A 430 15.74 -8.23 9.01
CA GLY A 430 15.74 -8.50 7.58
C GLY A 430 15.38 -9.96 7.36
N LEU A 431 14.40 -10.24 6.49
CA LEU A 431 14.03 -11.59 6.08
C LEU A 431 14.75 -11.92 4.77
N VAL A 432 15.82 -12.69 4.85
CA VAL A 432 16.63 -13.10 3.68
C VAL A 432 16.17 -14.48 3.21
N ALA A 433 15.47 -14.53 2.07
CA ALA A 433 15.02 -15.77 1.47
C ALA A 433 16.22 -16.70 1.18
N GLN A 434 16.04 -17.97 1.51
CA GLN A 434 17.00 -19.04 1.26
C GLN A 434 16.47 -19.89 0.11
N SER A 435 17.29 -20.01 -0.95
CA SER A 435 17.02 -20.85 -2.13
C SER A 435 17.14 -22.33 -1.84
#